data_AF-A0AAE3SYW9-F1
#
_entry.id   AF-A0AAE3SYW9-F1
#
_cell.length_a   1.000
_cell.length_b   1.000
_cell.length_c   1.000
_cell.angle_alpha   90.00
_cell.angle_beta   90.00
_cell.angle_gamma   90.00
#
_symmetry.space_group_name_H-M   'P 1'
#
loop_
_entity.id
_entity.type
_entity.pdbx_description
1 polymer ?
#
loop_
_entity_poly.entity_id
_entity_poly.type
_entity_poly.pdbx_seq_one_letter_code
_entity_poly.pdbx_strand_id
1 'polypeptide(L)'
;MRANLNPSSVVAARRVFPLAALAALVLAGCGTSVPLPPMPPISQPQPVPPPAPVDVPPPAPPVREPQLAAFSTRLDGRNQVPPVHSMGTGTIDAVLNRDTGLFRWQISYSNLSGPVTGMSIHGPAEVGRNAPALIGFNPPFESPWRGELTLTPAQSAELLAGRWYLSIYSARYPNGELRGQLIERR
;
A
#
# COMPACT_ATOMS: atom_id res chain seq x y z
N MET A 1 24.42 -45.74 15.88
CA MET A 1 23.93 -45.82 17.27
C MET A 1 23.51 -44.43 17.73
N ARG A 2 22.27 -44.33 18.22
CA ARG A 2 21.68 -43.29 19.08
C ARG A 2 21.41 -41.89 18.50
N ALA A 3 20.11 -41.67 18.31
CA ALA A 3 19.42 -40.39 18.32
C ALA A 3 19.64 -39.61 19.63
N ASN A 4 19.47 -38.29 19.59
CA ASN A 4 18.79 -37.62 20.70
C ASN A 4 17.99 -36.41 20.21
N LEU A 5 16.67 -36.57 20.31
CA LEU A 5 15.65 -35.55 20.17
C LEU A 5 15.62 -34.73 21.46
N ASN A 6 15.40 -33.41 21.37
CA ASN A 6 15.06 -32.60 22.53
C ASN A 6 13.63 -32.03 22.38
N PRO A 7 12.64 -32.61 23.07
CA PRO A 7 11.36 -31.96 23.32
C PRO A 7 11.16 -31.71 24.83
N SER A 8 10.83 -30.48 25.19
CA SER A 8 10.24 -30.10 26.49
C SER A 8 9.33 -28.91 26.22
N SER A 9 8.01 -29.07 26.06
CA SER A 9 6.95 -29.39 27.04
C SER A 9 6.76 -28.31 28.11
N VAL A 10 5.70 -27.49 28.02
CA VAL A 10 4.75 -27.10 29.10
C VAL A 10 3.46 -26.58 28.42
N VAL A 11 2.45 -27.42 28.22
CA VAL A 11 1.21 -27.57 29.03
C VAL A 11 0.20 -26.41 28.95
N ALA A 12 -0.92 -26.76 28.31
CA ALA A 12 -2.30 -26.26 28.31
C ALA A 12 -2.79 -25.34 29.44
N ALA A 13 -3.70 -24.42 29.06
CA ALA A 13 -4.82 -24.00 29.90
C ALA A 13 -6.05 -23.65 29.03
N ARG A 14 -6.93 -24.63 28.84
CA ARG A 14 -8.34 -24.41 28.45
C ARG A 14 -9.08 -23.88 29.66
N ARG A 15 -9.85 -22.79 29.52
CA ARG A 15 -10.83 -22.36 30.52
C ARG A 15 -12.23 -22.48 29.94
N VAL A 16 -12.93 -23.52 30.39
CA VAL A 16 -14.37 -23.73 30.23
C VAL A 16 -15.05 -23.05 31.44
N PHE A 17 -16.02 -22.19 31.19
CA PHE A 17 -16.85 -21.59 32.24
C PHE A 17 -18.01 -22.54 32.58
N PRO A 18 -18.30 -22.82 33.87
CA PRO A 18 -19.35 -23.76 34.25
C PRO A 18 -20.74 -23.12 34.32
N LEU A 19 -21.74 -23.93 33.97
CA LEU A 19 -23.14 -23.78 34.32
C LEU A 19 -23.31 -23.72 35.86
N ALA A 20 -24.11 -22.78 36.35
CA ALA A 20 -24.69 -22.85 37.68
C ALA A 20 -26.21 -22.77 37.56
N ALA A 21 -26.87 -23.88 37.87
CA ALA A 21 -28.30 -23.95 38.17
C ALA A 21 -28.50 -23.64 39.66
N LEU A 22 -29.57 -22.91 40.02
CA LEU A 22 -30.03 -22.85 41.40
C LEU A 22 -31.57 -22.85 41.47
N ALA A 23 -32.02 -23.47 42.54
CA ALA A 23 -33.33 -24.05 42.79
C ALA A 23 -34.48 -23.05 43.02
N ALA A 24 -35.69 -23.62 42.89
CA ALA A 24 -36.98 -23.01 43.16
C ALA A 24 -37.20 -22.73 44.66
N LEU A 25 -38.00 -21.68 44.94
CA LEU A 25 -38.72 -21.52 46.20
C LEU A 25 -40.10 -20.91 45.90
N VAL A 26 -41.15 -21.68 46.20
CA VAL A 26 -42.56 -21.26 46.13
C VAL A 26 -42.92 -20.59 47.44
N LEU A 27 -43.46 -19.37 47.37
CA LEU A 27 -44.18 -18.74 48.47
C LEU A 27 -45.55 -18.25 47.97
N ALA A 28 -46.59 -18.71 48.66
CA ALA A 28 -47.96 -18.29 48.49
C ALA A 28 -48.14 -16.82 48.91
N GLY A 29 -48.89 -16.06 48.12
CA GLY A 29 -49.30 -14.70 48.43
C GLY A 29 -50.70 -14.43 47.89
N CYS A 30 -51.66 -14.32 48.80
CA CYS A 30 -53.03 -13.90 48.55
C CYS A 30 -53.03 -12.39 48.24
N GLY A 31 -53.66 -11.95 47.15
CA GLY A 31 -53.69 -10.53 46.78
C GLY A 31 -54.83 -10.23 45.82
N THR A 32 -55.79 -9.45 46.31
CA THR A 32 -57.05 -9.07 45.67
C THR A 32 -56.86 -8.38 44.32
N SER A 33 -57.55 -8.89 43.29
CA SER A 33 -57.63 -8.28 41.96
C SER A 33 -58.37 -6.94 42.02
N VAL A 34 -57.64 -5.84 41.89
CA VAL A 34 -58.23 -4.52 41.60
C VAL A 34 -58.51 -4.46 40.10
N PRO A 35 -59.75 -4.17 39.66
CA PRO A 35 -60.03 -4.01 38.23
C PRO A 35 -59.33 -2.77 37.69
N LEU A 36 -58.54 -2.95 36.63
CA LEU A 36 -57.91 -1.86 35.88
C LEU A 36 -58.98 -1.03 35.14
N PRO A 37 -58.82 0.29 35.06
CA PRO A 37 -59.70 1.13 34.24
C PRO A 37 -59.56 0.75 32.75
N PRO A 38 -60.61 0.94 31.94
CA PRO A 38 -60.56 0.68 30.50
C PRO A 38 -59.50 1.58 29.85
N MET A 39 -58.61 0.96 29.07
CA MET A 39 -57.61 1.68 28.28
C MET A 39 -58.31 2.58 27.24
N PRO A 40 -57.77 3.76 26.94
CA PRO A 40 -58.27 4.57 25.83
C PRO A 40 -58.11 3.80 24.51
N PRO A 41 -58.97 4.04 23.51
CA PRO A 41 -58.82 3.42 22.20
C PRO A 41 -57.46 3.81 21.61
N ILE A 42 -56.63 2.83 21.28
CA ILE A 42 -55.39 3.03 20.54
C ILE A 42 -55.80 3.60 19.19
N SER A 43 -55.41 4.86 18.91
CA SER A 43 -55.54 5.42 17.57
C SER A 43 -54.85 4.48 16.60
N GLN A 44 -55.61 3.89 15.68
CA GLN A 44 -55.08 2.94 14.71
C GLN A 44 -53.91 3.60 13.95
N PRO A 45 -52.76 2.93 13.77
CA PRO A 45 -51.70 3.44 12.92
C PRO A 45 -52.27 3.67 11.52
N GLN A 46 -52.22 4.92 11.03
CA GLN A 46 -52.59 5.18 9.65
C GLN A 46 -51.64 4.41 8.71
N PRO A 47 -52.13 3.87 7.57
CA PRO A 47 -51.26 3.27 6.58
C PRO A 47 -50.23 4.30 6.12
N VAL A 48 -48.94 3.99 6.34
CA VAL A 48 -47.85 4.82 5.80
C VAL A 48 -47.91 4.69 4.27
N PRO A 49 -47.95 5.78 3.49
CA PRO A 49 -47.87 5.67 2.05
C PRO A 49 -46.57 4.98 1.64
N PRO A 50 -46.57 4.16 0.58
CA PRO A 50 -45.35 3.52 0.10
C PRO A 50 -44.32 4.60 -0.24
N PRO A 51 -43.02 4.39 0.06
CA PRO A 51 -41.98 5.31 -0.35
C PRO A 51 -42.02 5.44 -1.88
N ALA A 52 -41.89 6.67 -2.39
CA ALA A 52 -41.73 6.91 -3.82
C ALA A 52 -40.57 6.03 -4.35
N PRO A 53 -40.64 5.55 -5.60
CA PRO A 53 -39.52 4.85 -6.21
C PRO A 53 -38.29 5.75 -6.16
N VAL A 54 -37.30 5.37 -5.35
CA VAL A 54 -35.98 5.99 -5.36
C VAL A 54 -35.35 5.64 -6.71
N ASP A 55 -35.29 6.62 -7.60
CA ASP A 55 -34.52 6.56 -8.83
C ASP A 55 -33.04 6.40 -8.41
N VAL A 56 -32.54 5.16 -8.42
CA VAL A 56 -31.12 4.90 -8.17
C VAL A 56 -30.39 5.48 -9.37
N PRO A 57 -29.56 6.53 -9.21
CA PRO A 57 -28.85 7.10 -10.33
C PRO A 57 -28.00 5.98 -10.96
N PRO A 58 -27.98 5.86 -12.31
CA PRO A 58 -27.18 4.85 -12.96
C PRO A 58 -25.73 4.94 -12.49
N PRO A 59 -25.04 3.80 -12.31
CA PRO A 59 -23.65 3.80 -11.84
C PRO A 59 -22.82 4.70 -12.74
N ALA A 60 -22.06 5.61 -12.12
CA ALA A 60 -21.19 6.52 -12.86
C ALA A 60 -20.28 5.72 -13.80
N PRO A 61 -20.08 6.17 -15.05
CA PRO A 61 -19.14 5.51 -15.95
C PRO A 61 -17.75 5.45 -15.29
N PRO A 62 -16.98 4.37 -15.49
CA PRO A 62 -15.64 4.28 -14.91
C PRO A 62 -14.81 5.46 -15.39
N VAL A 63 -14.23 6.20 -14.44
CA VAL A 63 -13.28 7.28 -14.76
C VAL A 63 -12.09 6.63 -15.47
N ARG A 64 -11.98 6.87 -16.78
CA ARG A 64 -10.84 6.38 -17.56
C ARG A 64 -9.63 7.23 -17.20
N GLU A 65 -8.72 6.68 -16.40
CA GLU A 65 -7.41 7.30 -16.17
C GLU A 65 -6.69 7.51 -17.52
N PRO A 66 -5.81 8.53 -17.64
CA PRO A 66 -5.01 8.72 -18.84
C PRO A 66 -4.27 7.42 -19.19
N GLN A 67 -4.26 7.01 -20.45
CA GLN A 67 -3.60 5.75 -20.85
C GLN A 67 -2.09 5.72 -20.52
N LEU A 68 -1.47 6.90 -20.52
CA LEU A 68 -0.06 7.09 -20.18
C LEU A 68 0.07 7.74 -18.81
N ALA A 69 0.86 7.15 -17.92
CA ALA A 69 1.30 7.76 -16.66
C ALA A 69 2.72 8.30 -16.85
N ALA A 70 2.93 9.59 -16.65
CA ALA A 70 4.26 10.19 -16.68
C ALA A 70 4.86 10.23 -15.28
N PHE A 71 6.16 9.98 -15.15
CA PHE A 71 6.92 10.05 -13.90
C PHE A 71 8.12 10.93 -14.11
N SER A 72 8.43 11.79 -13.15
CA SER A 72 9.67 12.54 -13.21
C SER A 72 10.14 12.96 -11.83
N THR A 73 11.44 12.93 -11.61
CA THR A 73 12.03 13.33 -10.33
C THR A 73 13.47 13.82 -10.51
N ARG A 74 13.90 14.67 -9.57
CA ARG A 74 15.30 15.10 -9.47
C ARG A 74 16.07 14.14 -8.58
N LEU A 75 17.26 13.78 -9.02
CA LEU A 75 18.20 12.93 -8.29
C LEU A 75 19.16 13.82 -7.52
N ASP A 76 19.31 13.55 -6.22
CA ASP A 76 20.18 14.31 -5.31
C ASP A 76 20.80 13.37 -4.27
N GLY A 77 22.00 13.70 -3.80
CA GLY A 77 22.69 12.94 -2.75
C GLY A 77 22.01 13.06 -1.39
N ARG A 78 21.26 14.13 -1.13
CA ARG A 78 20.47 14.31 0.09
C ARG A 78 19.33 13.32 0.22
N ASN A 79 18.88 12.74 -0.91
CA ASN A 79 17.83 11.74 -0.93
C ASN A 79 18.35 10.32 -0.63
N GLN A 80 19.67 10.13 -0.58
CA GLN A 80 20.26 8.84 -0.20
C GLN A 80 19.95 8.50 1.26
N VAL A 81 20.02 7.21 1.58
CA VAL A 81 19.77 6.70 2.93
C VAL A 81 20.95 5.80 3.35
N PRO A 82 21.91 6.32 4.12
CA PRO A 82 22.01 7.68 4.66
C PRO A 82 22.35 8.75 3.59
N PRO A 83 22.06 10.04 3.83
CA PRO A 83 22.38 11.12 2.89
C PRO A 83 23.89 11.24 2.63
N VAL A 84 24.25 11.63 1.41
CA VAL A 84 25.65 11.87 1.00
C VAL A 84 25.85 13.28 0.48
N HIS A 85 27.07 13.80 0.65
CA HIS A 85 27.45 15.14 0.17
C HIS A 85 28.04 15.06 -1.24
N SER A 86 27.18 15.09 -2.25
CA SER A 86 27.57 15.17 -3.65
C SER A 86 27.15 16.51 -4.27
N MET A 87 27.95 17.01 -5.21
CA MET A 87 27.54 18.11 -6.12
C MET A 87 26.81 17.60 -7.36
N GLY A 88 26.72 16.27 -7.51
CA GLY A 88 26.05 15.60 -8.59
C GLY A 88 24.56 15.90 -8.59
N THR A 89 24.00 16.01 -9.79
CA THR A 89 22.57 16.19 -9.99
C THR A 89 22.11 15.30 -11.12
N GLY A 90 20.84 14.92 -11.10
CA GLY A 90 20.25 14.24 -12.23
C GLY A 90 18.75 14.38 -12.28
N THR A 91 18.17 13.86 -13.35
CA THR A 91 16.74 13.74 -13.56
C THR A 91 16.44 12.38 -14.18
N ILE A 92 15.25 11.86 -13.89
CA ILE A 92 14.65 10.79 -14.67
C ILE A 92 13.29 11.29 -15.12
N ASP A 93 13.01 11.09 -16.41
CA ASP A 93 11.71 11.31 -17.03
C ASP A 93 11.27 9.98 -17.65
N ALA A 94 10.10 9.50 -17.25
CA ALA A 94 9.61 8.19 -17.63
C ALA A 94 8.12 8.20 -17.92
N VAL A 95 7.66 7.21 -18.70
CA VAL A 95 6.27 7.03 -19.07
C VAL A 95 5.92 5.55 -18.99
N LEU A 96 4.80 5.23 -18.35
CA LEU A 96 4.19 3.90 -18.33
C LEU A 96 2.93 3.93 -19.20
N ASN A 97 2.82 3.00 -20.14
CA ASN A 97 1.55 2.67 -20.76
C ASN A 97 0.77 1.71 -19.84
N ARG A 98 -0.37 2.17 -19.32
CA ARG A 98 -1.20 1.41 -18.36
C ARG A 98 -1.81 0.15 -18.98
N ASP A 99 -2.03 0.13 -20.29
CA ASP A 99 -2.65 -1.01 -20.98
C ASP A 99 -1.62 -2.10 -21.31
N THR A 100 -0.44 -1.70 -21.79
CA THR A 100 0.59 -2.65 -22.25
C THR A 100 1.64 -2.96 -21.19
N GLY A 101 1.72 -2.17 -20.12
CA GLY A 101 2.80 -2.25 -19.13
C GLY A 101 4.14 -1.72 -19.65
N LEU A 102 4.21 -1.16 -20.87
CA LEU A 102 5.46 -0.65 -21.43
C LEU A 102 5.91 0.58 -20.67
N PHE A 103 6.99 0.43 -19.90
CA PHE A 103 7.65 1.49 -19.16
C PHE A 103 8.90 1.94 -19.91
N ARG A 104 9.00 3.23 -20.22
CA ARG A 104 10.11 3.85 -20.96
C ARG A 104 10.67 4.99 -20.16
N TRP A 105 11.98 5.18 -20.15
CA TRP A 105 12.60 6.26 -19.39
C TRP A 105 13.84 6.83 -20.07
N GLN A 106 14.15 8.06 -19.68
CA GLN A 106 15.38 8.76 -19.97
C GLN A 106 15.95 9.29 -18.66
N ILE A 107 17.24 9.07 -18.43
CA ILE A 107 17.97 9.50 -17.24
C ILE A 107 19.06 10.45 -17.71
N SER A 108 19.15 11.62 -17.08
CA SER A 108 20.21 12.59 -17.30
C SER A 108 20.92 12.89 -15.98
N TYR A 109 22.23 13.04 -16.00
CA TYR A 109 23.00 13.42 -14.81
C TYR A 109 24.26 14.18 -15.18
N SER A 110 24.79 14.91 -14.20
CA SER A 110 25.99 15.73 -14.32
C SER A 110 26.65 15.94 -12.96
N ASN A 111 27.91 16.40 -12.98
CA ASN A 111 28.68 16.80 -11.81
C ASN A 111 28.84 15.70 -10.72
N LEU A 112 28.79 14.43 -11.13
CA LEU A 112 29.10 13.31 -10.23
C LEU A 112 30.56 13.37 -9.77
N SER A 113 30.82 12.80 -8.60
CA SER A 113 32.12 12.91 -7.93
C SER A 113 33.17 11.93 -8.46
N GLY A 114 32.88 11.24 -9.56
CA GLY A 114 33.74 10.24 -10.18
C GLY A 114 33.01 9.51 -11.32
N PRO A 115 33.69 8.55 -11.99
CA PRO A 115 33.06 7.74 -13.04
C PRO A 115 31.88 6.95 -12.48
N VAL A 116 30.82 6.83 -13.29
CA VAL A 116 29.64 6.03 -12.96
C VAL A 116 30.00 4.56 -13.00
N THR A 117 29.71 3.83 -11.93
CA THR A 117 29.98 2.40 -11.79
C THR A 117 28.72 1.55 -11.90
N GLY A 118 27.55 2.17 -11.78
CA GLY A 118 26.28 1.50 -11.94
C GLY A 118 25.11 2.47 -11.85
N MET A 119 23.96 1.98 -12.26
CA MET A 119 22.67 2.59 -11.97
C MET A 119 21.70 1.45 -11.62
N SER A 120 20.65 1.72 -10.85
CA SER A 120 19.57 0.75 -10.65
C SER A 120 18.25 1.42 -10.26
N ILE A 121 17.12 0.85 -10.69
CA ILE A 121 15.80 1.15 -10.12
C ILE A 121 15.50 0.12 -9.04
N HIS A 122 15.07 0.59 -7.89
CA HIS A 122 14.76 -0.19 -6.70
C HIS A 122 13.28 -0.08 -6.35
N GLY A 123 12.77 -1.09 -5.66
CA GLY A 123 11.42 -1.10 -5.12
C GLY A 123 10.99 -2.49 -4.65
N PRO A 124 9.81 -2.60 -4.04
CA PRO A 124 8.99 -1.49 -3.55
C PRO A 124 9.52 -0.91 -2.22
N ALA A 125 9.59 0.41 -2.12
CA ALA A 125 9.94 1.15 -0.90
C ALA A 125 9.20 2.49 -0.82
N GLU A 126 8.79 2.85 0.39
CA GLU A 126 8.38 4.22 0.70
C GLU A 126 9.56 5.19 0.61
N VAL A 127 9.25 6.48 0.50
CA VAL A 127 10.27 7.55 0.49
C VAL A 127 11.14 7.44 1.75
N GLY A 128 12.46 7.43 1.57
CA GLY A 128 13.41 7.32 2.69
C GLY A 128 13.67 5.89 3.17
N ARG A 129 13.18 4.85 2.48
CA ARG A 129 13.50 3.44 2.77
C ARG A 129 14.31 2.79 1.65
N ASN A 130 15.16 1.82 1.99
CA ASN A 130 15.91 1.05 1.00
C ASN A 130 15.15 -0.21 0.58
N ALA A 131 15.27 -0.59 -0.69
CA ALA A 131 14.72 -1.81 -1.27
C ALA A 131 15.73 -2.52 -2.18
N PRO A 132 15.51 -3.81 -2.48
CA PRO A 132 16.27 -4.53 -3.51
C PRO A 132 16.21 -3.82 -4.87
N ALA A 133 17.21 -4.09 -5.71
CA ALA A 133 17.20 -3.65 -7.10
C ALA A 133 16.21 -4.49 -7.91
N LEU A 134 15.34 -3.81 -8.66
CA LEU A 134 14.40 -4.42 -9.60
C LEU A 134 14.94 -4.40 -11.03
N ILE A 135 15.61 -3.30 -11.40
CA ILE A 135 16.19 -3.10 -12.73
C ILE A 135 17.63 -2.63 -12.55
N GLY A 136 18.58 -3.44 -13.00
CA GLY A 136 19.98 -3.05 -13.17
C GLY A 136 20.22 -2.57 -14.59
N PHE A 137 21.05 -1.53 -14.75
CA PHE A 137 21.43 -1.02 -16.07
C PHE A 137 22.81 -1.53 -16.48
N ASN A 138 23.00 -1.71 -17.78
CA ASN A 138 24.27 -2.13 -18.36
C ASN A 138 25.07 -0.91 -18.87
N PRO A 139 26.42 -0.98 -18.86
CA PRO A 139 27.26 0.03 -19.49
C PRO A 139 27.07 0.04 -21.02
N PRO A 140 27.44 1.14 -21.71
CA PRO A 140 28.03 2.35 -21.15
C PRO A 140 27.02 3.23 -20.39
N PHE A 141 27.47 3.82 -19.28
CA PHE A 141 26.68 4.76 -18.49
C PHE A 141 26.93 6.19 -18.98
N GLU A 142 26.39 6.48 -20.16
CA GLU A 142 26.41 7.82 -20.76
C GLU A 142 25.12 8.57 -20.45
N SER A 143 25.21 9.88 -20.32
CA SER A 143 24.06 10.76 -20.10
C SER A 143 23.76 11.53 -21.40
N PRO A 144 22.52 11.47 -21.92
CA PRO A 144 21.36 10.78 -21.36
C PRO A 144 21.36 9.26 -21.60
N TRP A 145 20.95 8.49 -20.59
CA TRP A 145 20.73 7.04 -20.69
C TRP A 145 19.25 6.75 -20.93
N ARG A 146 18.92 5.84 -21.85
CA ARG A 146 17.53 5.49 -22.19
C ARG A 146 17.32 3.99 -22.14
N GLY A 147 16.11 3.60 -21.73
CA GLY A 147 15.70 2.21 -21.81
C GLY A 147 14.20 2.05 -21.66
N GLU A 148 13.81 0.79 -21.80
CA GLU A 148 12.43 0.38 -21.68
C GLU A 148 12.34 -1.04 -21.16
N LEU A 149 11.21 -1.33 -20.50
CA LEU A 149 10.89 -2.65 -19.98
C LEU A 149 9.37 -2.78 -19.92
N THR A 150 8.86 -3.95 -20.27
CA THR A 150 7.46 -4.29 -20.02
C THR A 150 7.31 -4.76 -18.58
N LEU A 151 6.50 -4.03 -17.80
CA LEU A 151 6.24 -4.34 -16.41
C LEU A 151 5.07 -5.33 -16.28
N THR A 152 5.16 -6.18 -15.27
CA THR A 152 4.01 -6.98 -14.82
C THR A 152 2.94 -6.08 -14.19
N PRO A 153 1.67 -6.52 -14.10
CA PRO A 153 0.62 -5.73 -13.46
C PRO A 153 0.94 -5.33 -12.00
N ALA A 154 1.59 -6.23 -11.25
CA ALA A 154 2.03 -5.94 -9.88
C ALA A 154 3.10 -4.84 -9.83
N GLN A 155 4.11 -4.92 -10.71
CA GLN A 155 5.16 -3.90 -10.82
C GLN A 155 4.59 -2.54 -11.25
N SER A 156 3.67 -2.53 -12.22
CA SER A 156 2.96 -1.31 -12.64
C SER A 156 2.21 -0.67 -11.47
N ALA A 157 1.52 -1.46 -10.65
CA ALA A 157 0.82 -0.97 -9.47
C ALA A 157 1.78 -0.37 -8.43
N GLU A 158 2.94 -0.99 -8.19
CA GLU A 158 3.96 -0.47 -7.28
C GLU A 158 4.59 0.84 -7.77
N LEU A 159 4.86 0.93 -9.08
CA LEU A 159 5.38 2.14 -9.72
C LEU A 159 4.35 3.27 -9.64
N LEU A 160 3.09 3.00 -9.97
CA LEU A 160 1.98 3.96 -9.87
C LEU A 160 1.74 4.43 -8.42
N ALA A 161 2.00 3.56 -7.43
CA ALA A 161 1.97 3.91 -6.01
C ALA A 161 3.20 4.73 -5.57
N GLY A 162 4.13 5.06 -6.48
CA GLY A 162 5.32 5.85 -6.19
C GLY A 162 6.32 5.11 -5.30
N ARG A 163 6.34 3.78 -5.32
CA ARG A 163 7.18 2.95 -4.43
C ARG A 163 8.52 2.58 -5.06
N TRP A 164 8.87 3.18 -6.19
CA TRP A 164 10.12 2.91 -6.90
C TRP A 164 11.05 4.12 -6.88
N TYR A 165 12.35 3.89 -6.84
CA TYR A 165 13.36 4.96 -6.90
C TYR A 165 14.55 4.58 -7.77
N LEU A 166 15.14 5.57 -8.43
CA LEU A 166 16.39 5.42 -9.15
C LEU A 166 17.56 5.75 -8.22
N SER A 167 18.61 4.92 -8.27
CA SER A 167 19.92 5.19 -7.69
C SER A 167 21.00 5.19 -8.77
N ILE A 168 21.91 6.16 -8.70
CA ILE A 168 23.14 6.22 -9.52
C ILE A 168 24.34 6.05 -8.59
N TYR A 169 25.29 5.21 -9.00
CA TYR A 169 26.48 4.85 -8.26
C TYR A 169 27.72 5.37 -8.97
N SER A 170 28.70 5.86 -8.20
CA SER A 170 30.01 6.25 -8.73
C SER A 170 31.14 5.58 -7.95
N ALA A 171 32.35 5.67 -8.49
CA ALA A 171 33.54 5.15 -7.80
C ALA A 171 33.73 5.75 -6.40
N ARG A 172 33.33 7.01 -6.17
CA ARG A 172 33.43 7.66 -4.85
C ARG A 172 32.29 7.27 -3.91
N TYR A 173 31.11 6.97 -4.45
CA TYR A 173 29.92 6.60 -3.70
C TYR A 173 29.36 5.25 -4.18
N PRO A 174 30.02 4.13 -3.82
CA PRO A 174 29.63 2.80 -4.29
C PRO A 174 28.28 2.32 -3.74
N ASN A 175 27.81 2.92 -2.64
CA ASN A 175 26.51 2.62 -2.04
C ASN A 175 25.38 3.53 -2.56
N GLY A 176 25.69 4.47 -3.47
CA GLY A 176 24.74 5.39 -4.07
C GLY A 176 25.20 6.85 -3.94
N GLU A 177 25.34 7.54 -5.07
CA GLU A 177 25.63 8.97 -5.12
C GLU A 177 24.35 9.80 -5.22
N LEU A 178 23.45 9.44 -6.13
CA LEU A 178 22.20 10.18 -6.37
C LEU A 178 21.00 9.27 -6.26
N ARG A 179 19.93 9.77 -5.61
CA ARG A 179 18.65 9.07 -5.48
C ARG A 179 17.47 9.97 -5.80
N GLY A 180 16.42 9.41 -6.38
CA GLY A 180 15.12 10.08 -6.50
C GLY A 180 13.97 9.09 -6.62
N GLN A 181 12.87 9.38 -5.93
CA GLN A 181 11.64 8.59 -5.98
C GLN A 181 10.86 8.89 -7.27
N LEU A 182 10.43 7.87 -7.99
CA LEU A 182 9.58 8.01 -9.17
C LEU A 182 8.15 8.27 -8.73
N ILE A 183 7.69 9.50 -8.92
CA ILE A 183 6.33 9.93 -8.57
C ILE A 183 5.57 10.28 -9.86
N GLU A 184 4.33 9.83 -9.95
CA GLU A 184 3.44 10.16 -11.05
C GLU A 184 3.21 11.67 -11.12
N ARG A 185 3.35 12.25 -12.32
CA ARG A 185 3.00 13.63 -12.62
C ARG A 185 1.51 13.68 -12.96
N ARG A 186 0.74 14.42 -12.17
CA ARG A 186 -0.69 14.69 -12.37
C ARG A 186 -0.92 16.16 -12.66
#